data_AF-A0A530L6S0-F1
#
_entry.id   AF-A0A530L6S0-F1
#
_cell.length_a   1.000
_cell.length_b   1.000
_cell.length_c   1.000
_cell.angle_alpha   90.00
_cell.angle_beta   90.00
_cell.angle_gamma   90.00
#
_symmetry.space_group_name_H-M   'P 1'
#
loop_
_entity.id
_entity.type
_entity.pdbx_description
1 polymer ?
#
loop_
_entity_poly.entity_id
_entity_poly.type
_entity_poly.pdbx_seq_one_letter_code
_entity_poly.pdbx_strand_id
1 'polypeptide(L)'
;MPEPRRSTIDAGEVERFSALAAEWWNPNGKFRPLHKFNPIRLAYIRDQVAARFGRDPRAARPFEGLRFLDIGCGGGLLCEPMAR
;
A
#
# COMPACT_ATOMS: atom_id res chain seq x y z
N MET A 1 -9.35 36.47 -12.84
CA MET A 1 -8.28 35.68 -12.19
C MET A 1 -8.91 34.35 -11.80
N PRO A 2 -8.40 33.18 -12.21
CA PRO A 2 -8.96 31.91 -11.74
C PRO A 2 -8.64 31.78 -10.25
N GLU A 3 -9.62 31.33 -9.46
CA GLU A 3 -9.42 31.01 -8.04
C GLU A 3 -8.32 29.94 -7.90
N PRO A 4 -7.43 30.04 -6.90
CA PRO A 4 -6.49 28.97 -6.62
C PRO A 4 -7.26 27.69 -6.32
N ARG A 5 -6.95 26.61 -7.05
CA ARG A 5 -7.53 25.28 -6.80
C ARG A 5 -7.30 24.91 -5.33
N ARG A 6 -8.38 24.72 -4.57
CA ARG A 6 -8.30 24.10 -3.25
C ARG A 6 -7.77 22.69 -3.41
N SER A 7 -6.60 22.44 -2.80
CA SER A 7 -6.01 21.11 -2.69
C SER A 7 -6.54 20.41 -1.44
N THR A 8 -6.74 19.09 -1.52
CA THR A 8 -7.00 18.24 -0.34
C THR A 8 -5.72 17.75 0.33
N ILE A 9 -4.56 18.20 -0.13
CA ILE A 9 -3.24 17.82 0.38
C ILE A 9 -2.87 18.70 1.56
N ASP A 10 -2.49 18.08 2.67
CA ASP A 10 -1.83 18.73 3.79
C ASP A 10 -0.31 18.66 3.59
N ALA A 11 0.32 19.81 3.38
CA ALA A 11 1.76 19.90 3.16
C ALA A 11 2.58 19.48 4.39
N GLY A 12 2.10 19.73 5.60
CA GLY A 12 2.80 19.37 6.84
C GLY A 12 2.85 17.85 7.04
N GLU A 13 1.77 17.14 6.70
CA GLU A 13 1.76 15.67 6.73
C GLU A 13 2.71 15.08 5.67
N VAL A 14 2.75 15.66 4.47
CA VAL A 14 3.71 15.24 3.42
C VAL A 14 5.15 15.40 3.90
N GLU A 15 5.50 16.55 4.49
CA GLU A 15 6.85 16.80 5.00
C GLU A 15 7.21 15.83 6.14
N ARG A 16 6.30 15.65 7.10
CA ARG A 16 6.47 14.72 8.22
C ARG A 16 6.77 13.30 7.74
N PHE A 17 6.00 12.77 6.79
CA PHE A 17 6.22 11.42 6.28
C PHE A 17 7.47 11.34 5.38
N SER A 18 7.79 12.39 4.64
CA SER A 18 9.02 12.47 3.85
C SER A 18 10.28 12.40 4.72
N ALA A 19 10.29 13.10 5.86
CA ALA A 19 11.39 13.06 6.83
C ALA A 19 11.61 11.66 7.44
N LEU A 20 10.62 10.79 7.38
CA LEU A 20 10.68 9.42 7.90
C LEU A 20 10.99 8.38 6.81
N ALA A 21 11.12 8.78 5.53
CA ALA A 21 11.13 7.87 4.37
C ALA A 21 12.14 6.72 4.48
N ALA A 22 13.36 7.00 4.97
CA ALA A 22 14.41 5.99 5.13
C ALA A 22 14.04 4.85 6.10
N GLU A 23 13.11 5.09 7.03
CA GLU A 23 12.68 4.10 8.02
C GLU A 23 11.58 3.16 7.51
N TRP A 24 11.03 3.36 6.31
CA TRP A 24 9.85 2.61 5.84
C TRP A 24 10.07 1.11 5.88
N TRP A 25 11.24 0.65 5.44
CA TRP A 25 11.57 -0.77 5.33
C TRP A 25 12.34 -1.33 6.53
N ASN A 26 12.54 -0.53 7.58
CA ASN A 26 13.13 -1.03 8.83
C ASN A 26 12.05 -1.79 9.64
N PRO A 27 12.11 -3.13 9.76
CA PRO A 27 11.08 -3.91 10.44
C PRO A 27 11.05 -3.66 11.96
N ASN A 28 12.12 -3.07 12.51
CA ASN A 28 12.22 -2.69 13.93
C ASN A 28 12.09 -1.16 14.14
N GLY A 29 11.88 -0.40 13.07
CA GLY A 29 11.80 1.06 13.07
C GLY A 29 10.40 1.59 13.35
N LYS A 30 10.18 2.87 13.01
CA LYS A 30 8.94 3.62 13.28
C LYS A 30 7.70 3.02 12.63
N PHE A 31 7.87 2.29 11.51
CA PHE A 31 6.78 1.63 10.79
C PHE A 31 6.61 0.14 11.13
N ARG A 32 7.28 -0.35 12.18
CA ARG A 32 7.16 -1.74 12.66
C ARG A 32 5.71 -2.24 12.78
N PRO A 33 4.72 -1.45 13.26
CA PRO A 33 3.33 -1.91 13.27
C PRO A 33 2.79 -2.25 11.88
N LEU A 34 3.14 -1.47 10.84
CA LEU A 34 2.71 -1.74 9.46
C LEU A 34 3.33 -3.04 8.92
N HIS A 35 4.60 -3.29 9.22
CA HIS A 35 5.27 -4.55 8.89
C HIS A 35 4.58 -5.75 9.54
N LYS A 36 4.30 -5.68 10.84
CA LYS A 36 3.62 -6.76 11.58
C LYS A 36 2.20 -7.01 11.08
N PHE A 37 1.50 -5.96 10.66
CA PHE A 37 0.12 -6.06 10.20
C PHE A 37 0.01 -6.50 8.73
N ASN A 38 1.09 -6.32 7.95
CA ASN A 38 1.09 -6.56 6.51
C ASN A 38 0.65 -7.96 6.08
N PRO A 39 1.11 -9.06 6.72
CA PRO A 39 0.70 -10.40 6.33
C PRO A 39 -0.83 -10.60 6.38
N ILE A 40 -1.49 -10.04 7.40
CA ILE A 40 -2.95 -10.13 7.55
C ILE A 40 -3.66 -9.31 6.47
N ARG A 41 -3.19 -8.08 6.20
CA ARG A 41 -3.74 -7.24 5.13
C ARG A 41 -3.62 -7.90 3.76
N LEU A 42 -2.45 -8.44 3.46
CA LEU A 42 -2.17 -9.11 2.18
C LEU A 42 -3.05 -10.35 2.00
N ALA A 43 -3.19 -11.18 3.04
CA ALA A 43 -4.07 -12.34 3.01
C ALA A 43 -5.53 -11.93 2.76
N TYR A 44 -6.02 -10.92 3.49
CA TYR A 44 -7.37 -10.41 3.32
C TYR A 44 -7.61 -9.90 1.88
N ILE A 45 -6.74 -9.04 1.36
CA ILE A 45 -6.88 -8.50 0.00
C ILE A 45 -6.83 -9.61 -1.04
N ARG A 46 -5.88 -10.55 -0.92
CA ARG A 46 -5.78 -11.72 -1.80
C ARG A 46 -7.09 -12.51 -1.83
N ASP A 47 -7.64 -12.82 -0.67
CA ASP A 47 -8.83 -13.65 -0.57
C ASP A 47 -10.07 -12.92 -1.11
N GLN A 48 -10.19 -11.61 -0.86
CA GLN A 48 -11.27 -10.79 -1.43
C GLN A 48 -11.16 -10.68 -2.96
N VAL A 49 -9.96 -10.45 -3.50
CA VAL A 49 -9.72 -10.40 -4.94
C VAL A 49 -10.00 -11.76 -5.57
N ALA A 50 -9.55 -12.85 -4.95
CA ALA A 50 -9.80 -14.19 -5.43
C ALA A 50 -11.30 -14.50 -5.51
N ALA A 51 -12.05 -14.20 -4.45
CA ALA A 51 -13.50 -14.35 -4.43
C ALA A 51 -14.20 -13.47 -5.48
N ARG A 52 -13.77 -12.22 -5.65
CA ARG A 52 -14.39 -11.27 -6.59
C ARG A 52 -14.17 -11.62 -8.05
N PHE A 53 -12.98 -12.10 -8.39
CA PHE A 53 -12.56 -12.34 -9.78
C PHE A 53 -12.49 -13.83 -10.14
N GLY A 54 -13.00 -14.72 -9.28
CA GLY A 54 -13.06 -16.16 -9.53
C GLY A 54 -11.69 -16.81 -9.67
N ARG A 55 -10.74 -16.46 -8.79
CA ARG A 55 -9.35 -16.91 -8.85
C ARG A 55 -9.03 -17.87 -7.72
N ASP A 56 -7.99 -18.69 -7.91
CA ASP A 56 -7.42 -19.48 -6.83
C ASP A 56 -6.45 -18.62 -5.99
N PRO A 57 -6.73 -18.37 -4.69
CA PRO A 57 -5.83 -17.62 -3.82
C PRO A 57 -4.52 -18.36 -3.53
N ARG A 58 -4.43 -19.66 -3.84
CA ARG A 58 -3.22 -20.48 -3.66
C ARG A 58 -2.39 -20.61 -4.93
N ALA A 59 -2.84 -20.06 -6.05
CA ALA A 59 -2.06 -20.02 -7.29
C ALA A 59 -0.73 -19.29 -7.07
N ALA A 60 0.30 -19.64 -7.85
CA ALA A 60 1.62 -19.02 -7.75
C ALA A 60 1.59 -17.50 -8.02
N ARG A 61 0.68 -17.04 -8.90
CA ARG A 61 0.46 -15.63 -9.22
C ARG A 61 -1.03 -15.30 -9.15
N PRO A 62 -1.61 -15.16 -7.95
CA PRO A 62 -3.06 -15.00 -7.77
C PRO A 62 -3.58 -13.69 -8.39
N PHE A 63 -2.70 -12.72 -8.61
CA PHE A 63 -3.02 -11.39 -9.14
C PHE A 63 -2.74 -11.20 -10.63
N GLU A 64 -2.26 -12.24 -11.35
CA GLU A 64 -1.84 -12.11 -12.74
C GLU A 64 -2.92 -11.49 -13.66
N GLY A 65 -2.56 -10.47 -14.43
CA GLY A 65 -3.48 -9.78 -15.34
C GLY A 65 -4.46 -8.81 -14.67
N LEU A 66 -4.40 -8.62 -13.34
CA LEU A 66 -5.11 -7.54 -12.65
C LEU A 66 -4.24 -6.29 -12.58
N ARG A 67 -4.91 -5.13 -12.47
CA ARG A 67 -4.27 -3.83 -12.22
C ARG A 67 -4.70 -3.31 -10.86
N PHE A 68 -3.73 -2.87 -10.06
CA PHE A 68 -3.94 -2.32 -8.73
C PHE A 68 -3.56 -0.83 -8.66
N LEU A 69 -4.23 -0.11 -7.76
CA LEU A 69 -3.91 1.26 -7.38
C LEU A 69 -3.90 1.33 -5.85
N ASP A 70 -2.74 1.59 -5.28
CA ASP A 70 -2.55 1.75 -3.83
C ASP A 70 -2.42 3.25 -3.51
N ILE A 71 -3.50 3.85 -3.01
CA ILE A 71 -3.55 5.28 -2.70
C ILE A 71 -2.91 5.54 -1.35
N GLY A 72 -1.86 6.38 -1.34
CA GLY A 72 -1.06 6.59 -0.13
C GLY A 72 -0.10 5.43 0.15
N CYS A 73 0.43 4.80 -0.91
CA CYS A 73 1.34 3.65 -0.81
C CYS A 73 2.60 3.90 0.04
N GLY A 74 3.03 5.16 0.18
CA GLY A 74 4.24 5.53 0.90
C GLY A 74 5.45 4.76 0.34
N GLY A 75 6.29 4.21 1.21
CA GLY A 75 7.41 3.34 0.82
C GLY A 75 7.01 1.97 0.27
N GLY A 76 5.75 1.73 -0.09
CA GLY A 76 5.35 0.58 -0.90
C GLY A 76 5.23 -0.76 -0.18
N LEU A 77 5.09 -0.73 1.16
CA LEU A 77 5.01 -1.94 1.98
C LEU A 77 3.89 -2.90 1.53
N LEU A 78 2.77 -2.37 1.03
CA LEU A 78 1.65 -3.19 0.57
C LEU A 78 1.74 -3.47 -0.94
N CYS A 79 1.92 -2.44 -1.77
CA CYS A 79 1.91 -2.59 -3.22
C CYS A 79 3.06 -3.45 -3.75
N GLU A 80 4.24 -3.44 -3.12
CA GLU A 80 5.38 -4.21 -3.60
C GLU A 80 5.16 -5.73 -3.45
N PRO A 81 4.75 -6.29 -2.28
CA PRO A 81 4.36 -7.69 -2.19
C PRO A 81 3.20 -8.10 -3.11
N MET A 82 2.27 -7.18 -3.42
CA MET A 82 1.16 -7.46 -4.33
C MET A 82 1.58 -7.51 -5.81
N ALA A 83 2.71 -6.91 -6.17
CA ALA A 83 3.23 -6.87 -7.53
C ALA A 83 4.21 -8.02 -7.86
N ARG A 84 4.57 -8.83 -6.86
CA ARG A 84 5.49 -9.98 -6.98
C ARG A 84 4.72 -11.29 -7.23
#